data_AF-Q5BSL1-F1
#
_entry.id   AF-Q5BSL1-F1
#
_cell.length_a   1.000
_cell.length_b   1.000
_cell.length_c   1.000
_cell.angle_alpha   90.00
_cell.angle_beta   90.00
_cell.angle_gamma   90.00
#
_symmetry.space_group_name_H-M   'P 1'
#
loop_
_entity.id
_entity.type
_entity.pdbx_description
1 polymer ?
#
loop_
_entity_poly.entity_id
_entity_poly.type
_entity_poly.pdbx_seq_one_letter_code
_entity_poly.pdbx_strand_id
1 'polypeptide(L)'
;MSFSQRLFSFTKNFRPQLCSRSIKTTSSVYTSKMTVRDALNSAMREELERDKDVIILGEEVAQYDGAYKITKGLWKTFGDSRVMDTPITEV
;
A
#
# COMPACT_ATOMS: atom_id res chain seq x y z
N MET A 1 -52.02 43.47 28.51
CA MET A 1 -52.55 42.12 28.86
C MET A 1 -52.93 41.48 27.53
N SER A 2 -52.44 40.35 27.02
CA SER A 2 -51.67 39.19 27.50
C SER A 2 -51.21 38.50 26.18
N PHE A 3 -49.91 38.34 25.90
CA PHE A 3 -49.12 37.13 26.22
C PHE A 3 -49.11 36.08 25.10
N SER A 4 -47.93 35.91 24.48
CA SER A 4 -47.37 34.66 23.93
C SER A 4 -48.03 34.04 22.68
N GLN A 5 -47.49 34.26 21.48
CA GLN A 5 -46.51 33.36 20.83
C GLN A 5 -46.85 31.85 20.86
N ARG A 6 -47.55 31.33 19.84
CA ARG A 6 -47.23 30.05 19.16
C ARG A 6 -48.24 29.72 18.06
N LEU A 7 -47.79 29.79 16.81
CA LEU A 7 -47.88 28.70 15.83
C LEU A 7 -47.11 29.15 14.58
N PHE A 8 -45.80 28.94 14.59
CA PHE A 8 -45.17 27.82 13.87
C PHE A 8 -45.21 28.07 12.35
N SER A 9 -44.26 28.87 11.85
CA SER A 9 -43.06 28.32 11.19
C SER A 9 -43.39 27.48 9.96
N PHE A 10 -43.63 28.14 8.83
CA PHE A 10 -43.49 27.49 7.52
C PHE A 10 -42.90 28.45 6.48
N THR A 11 -41.73 28.98 6.80
CA THR A 11 -40.84 29.54 5.76
C THR A 11 -39.55 28.76 5.79
N LYS A 12 -38.98 28.58 4.59
CA LYS A 12 -37.63 28.07 4.29
C LYS A 12 -37.52 26.54 4.26
N ASN A 13 -37.38 26.00 3.05
CA ASN A 13 -36.15 25.29 2.65
C ASN A 13 -36.31 24.62 1.28
N PHE A 14 -36.17 25.40 0.22
CA PHE A 14 -35.66 24.88 -1.06
C PHE A 14 -34.26 25.44 -1.23
N ARG A 15 -33.26 24.67 -0.78
CA ARG A 15 -31.85 24.85 -1.15
C ARG A 15 -31.40 23.57 -1.84
N PRO A 16 -30.89 23.62 -3.08
CA PRO A 16 -30.29 22.46 -3.70
C PRO A 16 -29.05 22.11 -2.88
N GLN A 17 -28.99 20.91 -2.31
CA GLN A 17 -27.73 20.35 -1.86
C GLN A 17 -26.94 19.96 -3.11
N LEU A 18 -26.21 20.93 -3.67
CA LEU A 18 -24.96 20.63 -4.33
C LEU A 18 -24.09 19.97 -3.26
N CYS A 19 -24.05 18.64 -3.24
CA CYS A 19 -23.01 17.91 -2.53
C CYS A 19 -21.68 18.45 -3.03
N SER A 20 -21.09 19.37 -2.27
CA SER A 20 -19.68 19.69 -2.39
C SER A 20 -18.95 18.43 -1.95
N ARG A 21 -18.65 17.56 -2.92
CA ARG A 21 -17.79 16.42 -2.70
C ARG A 21 -16.40 17.01 -2.44
N SER A 22 -16.14 17.29 -1.17
CA SER A 22 -14.82 17.66 -0.68
C SER A 22 -13.90 16.49 -1.00
N ILE A 23 -13.11 16.64 -2.06
CA ILE A 23 -11.96 15.78 -2.30
C ILE A 23 -11.04 16.06 -1.11
N LYS A 24 -11.12 15.21 -0.09
CA LYS A 24 -10.09 15.16 0.94
C LYS A 24 -8.86 14.61 0.24
N THR A 25 -7.95 15.48 -0.18
CA THR A 25 -6.58 15.10 -0.58
C THR A 25 -5.88 14.55 0.66
N THR A 26 -6.13 13.27 0.98
CA THR A 26 -5.46 12.60 2.07
C THR A 26 -4.02 12.31 1.66
N SER A 27 -3.10 12.86 2.47
CA SER A 27 -1.65 12.67 2.52
C SER A 27 -0.85 13.01 1.25
N SER A 28 -0.05 14.07 1.38
CA SER A 28 1.20 14.26 0.64
C SER A 28 1.97 12.94 0.55
N VAL A 29 2.11 12.40 -0.66
CA VAL A 29 2.96 11.23 -0.90
C VAL A 29 4.40 11.67 -0.70
N TYR A 30 5.01 11.22 0.39
CA TYR A 30 6.42 11.50 0.68
C TYR A 30 7.28 10.71 -0.32
N THR A 31 7.76 11.37 -1.38
CA THR A 31 8.73 10.79 -2.31
C THR A 31 10.11 10.84 -1.65
N SER A 32 10.54 9.72 -1.10
CA SER A 32 11.94 9.51 -0.71
C SER A 32 12.76 9.11 -1.93
N LYS A 33 13.88 9.80 -2.15
CA LYS A 33 14.85 9.41 -3.19
C LYS A 33 15.49 8.08 -2.80
N MET A 34 15.12 7.00 -3.49
CA MET A 34 15.67 5.67 -3.30
C MET A 34 16.32 5.17 -4.60
N THR A 35 17.27 4.24 -4.48
CA THR A 35 17.78 3.55 -5.68
C THR A 35 16.71 2.58 -6.21
N VAL A 36 16.76 2.27 -7.50
CA VAL A 36 15.82 1.29 -8.10
C VAL A 36 15.93 -0.08 -7.40
N ARG A 37 17.14 -0.46 -6.97
CA ARG A 37 17.38 -1.67 -6.19
C ARG A 37 16.58 -1.66 -4.88
N ASP A 38 16.67 -0.58 -4.12
CA ASP A 38 16.01 -0.48 -2.82
C ASP A 38 14.48 -0.42 -2.98
N ALA A 39 14.00 0.23 -4.05
CA ALA A 39 12.59 0.25 -4.40
C ALA A 39 12.04 -1.16 -4.65
N LEU A 40 12.75 -1.95 -5.48
CA LEU A 40 12.36 -3.32 -5.79
C LEU A 40 12.41 -4.23 -4.55
N ASN A 41 13.46 -4.14 -3.73
CA ASN A 41 13.56 -4.91 -2.49
C ASN A 41 12.42 -4.57 -1.52
N SER A 42 12.09 -3.29 -1.38
CA SER A 42 10.99 -2.85 -0.51
C SER A 42 9.64 -3.37 -1.00
N ALA A 43 9.38 -3.29 -2.31
CA ALA A 43 8.17 -3.82 -2.91
C ALA A 43 8.03 -5.35 -2.73
N MET A 44 9.10 -6.11 -2.99
CA MET A 44 9.09 -7.56 -2.77
C MET A 44 8.85 -7.92 -1.31
N ARG A 45 9.49 -7.19 -0.38
CA ARG A 45 9.30 -7.40 1.05
C ARG A 45 7.84 -7.17 1.46
N GLU A 46 7.25 -6.07 1.00
CA GLU A 46 5.85 -5.73 1.31
C GLU A 46 4.88 -6.80 0.81
N GLU A 47 5.04 -7.29 -0.43
CA GLU A 47 4.18 -8.35 -0.96
C GLU A 47 4.40 -9.69 -0.26
N LEU A 48 5.64 -10.02 0.12
CA LEU A 48 5.92 -11.20 0.94
C LEU A 48 5.25 -11.07 2.33
N GLU A 49 5.25 -9.90 2.96
CA GLU A 49 4.58 -9.72 4.26
C GLU A 49 3.05 -9.77 4.13
N ARG A 50 2.51 -9.26 3.03
CA ARG A 50 1.07 -9.14 2.78
C ARG A 50 0.41 -10.47 2.48
N ASP A 51 1.02 -11.30 1.63
CA ASP A 51 0.44 -12.55 1.14
C ASP A 51 1.39 -13.72 1.42
N LYS A 52 0.85 -14.82 1.95
CA LYS A 52 1.62 -16.03 2.30
C LYS A 52 1.90 -16.92 1.09
N ASP A 53 1.11 -16.80 0.03
CA ASP A 53 1.22 -17.65 -1.16
C ASP A 53 2.28 -17.13 -2.15
N VAL A 54 2.78 -15.90 -1.95
CA VAL A 54 3.86 -15.33 -2.76
C VAL A 54 5.17 -16.04 -2.43
N ILE A 55 5.90 -16.47 -3.46
CA ILE A 55 7.22 -17.07 -3.33
C ILE A 55 8.17 -16.44 -4.35
N ILE A 56 9.46 -16.40 -4.02
CA ILE A 56 10.54 -15.94 -4.90
C ILE A 56 11.36 -17.16 -5.29
N LEU A 57 11.42 -17.41 -6.60
CA LEU A 57 12.20 -18.48 -7.21
C LEU A 57 13.14 -17.85 -8.23
N GLY A 58 14.37 -18.35 -8.32
CA GLY A 58 15.31 -17.93 -9.34
C GLY A 58 16.72 -18.44 -9.06
N GLU A 59 17.63 -18.14 -9.97
CA GLU A 59 19.05 -18.42 -9.79
C GLU A 59 19.66 -17.45 -8.76
N GLU A 60 20.36 -18.01 -7.76
CA GLU A 60 21.14 -17.26 -6.76
C GLU A 60 20.34 -16.21 -5.95
N VAL A 61 19.02 -16.38 -5.80
CA VAL A 61 18.13 -15.42 -5.13
C VAL A 61 18.12 -15.56 -3.61
N ALA A 62 18.46 -16.73 -3.06
CA ALA A 62 18.33 -17.07 -1.65
C ALA A 62 19.60 -16.73 -0.84
N GLN A 63 20.57 -17.66 -0.76
CA GLN A 63 21.74 -17.48 0.14
C GLN A 63 22.73 -16.43 -0.35
N TYR A 64 22.73 -16.13 -1.66
CA TYR A 64 23.66 -15.20 -2.28
C TYR A 64 23.13 -13.75 -2.36
N ASP A 65 21.93 -13.48 -1.80
CA ASP A 65 21.25 -12.17 -1.85
C ASP A 65 20.96 -11.65 -3.29
N GLY A 66 21.09 -12.50 -4.32
CA GLY A 66 20.98 -12.15 -5.74
C GLY A 66 22.23 -11.47 -6.31
N ALA A 67 22.52 -11.69 -7.59
CA ALA A 67 23.65 -11.08 -8.31
C ALA A 67 23.70 -9.54 -8.19
N TYR A 68 22.52 -8.90 -8.18
CA TYR A 68 22.39 -7.46 -8.05
C TYR A 68 22.00 -6.98 -6.65
N LYS A 69 21.98 -7.86 -5.63
CA LYS A 69 21.59 -7.53 -4.25
C LYS A 69 20.15 -7.00 -4.09
N ILE A 70 19.24 -7.44 -4.97
CA ILE A 70 17.84 -7.01 -4.94
C ILE A 70 17.07 -7.76 -3.85
N THR A 71 17.31 -9.06 -3.68
CA THR A 71 16.65 -9.90 -2.67
C THR A 71 17.37 -9.87 -1.31
N LYS A 72 18.25 -8.89 -1.09
CA LYS A 72 19.12 -8.80 0.09
C LYS A 72 18.32 -8.91 1.38
N GLY A 73 18.65 -9.91 2.19
CA GLY A 73 18.06 -10.15 3.50
C GLY A 73 16.63 -10.66 3.49
N LEU A 74 16.03 -10.95 2.32
CA LEU A 74 14.70 -11.57 2.26
C LEU A 74 14.76 -13.03 2.72
N TRP A 75 15.78 -13.78 2.29
CA TRP A 75 15.99 -15.16 2.71
C TRP A 75 16.13 -15.29 4.23
N LYS A 76 16.85 -14.36 4.87
CA LYS A 76 17.01 -14.35 6.33
C LYS A 76 15.69 -14.11 7.09
N THR A 77 14.76 -13.38 6.50
CA THR A 77 13.46 -13.04 7.13
C THR A 77 12.41 -14.13 6.88
N PHE A 78 12.35 -14.70 5.69
CA PHE A 78 11.27 -15.62 5.28
C PHE A 78 11.71 -17.09 5.17
N GLY A 79 13.02 -17.36 5.15
CA GLY A 79 13.61 -18.69 5.08
C GLY A 79 13.45 -19.39 3.73
N ASP A 80 13.91 -20.64 3.69
CA ASP A 80 13.88 -21.51 2.50
C ASP A 80 12.46 -21.84 2.03
N SER A 81 11.43 -21.67 2.87
CA SER A 81 10.05 -21.95 2.47
C SER A 81 9.51 -20.98 1.43
N ARG A 82 10.13 -19.81 1.25
CA ARG A 82 9.58 -18.72 0.42
C ARG A 82 10.57 -18.09 -0.53
N VAL A 83 11.86 -18.18 -0.26
CA VAL A 83 12.92 -17.73 -1.17
C VAL A 83 13.78 -18.94 -1.45
N MET A 84 13.66 -19.50 -2.66
CA MET A 84 14.34 -20.74 -3.06
C MET A 84 15.20 -20.51 -4.30
N ASP A 85 16.39 -21.11 -4.28
CA ASP A 85 17.26 -21.16 -5.45
C ASP A 85 16.79 -22.27 -6.40
N THR A 86 16.72 -21.95 -7.68
CA THR A 86 16.42 -22.91 -8.76
C THR A 86 17.68 -23.22 -9.57
N PRO A 87 17.84 -24.46 -10.09
CA PRO A 87 18.93 -24.76 -11.01
C PRO A 87 18.83 -23.93 -12.30
N ILE A 88 19.95 -23.80 -13.02
CA ILE A 88 20.02 -23.11 -14.32
C ILE A 88 19.30 -23.95 -15.37
N THR A 89 17.97 -23.83 -15.43
CA THR A 89 17.08 -24.57 -16.33
C THR A 89 15.99 -23.66 -16.88
N GLU A 90 16.40 -22.54 -17.49
CA GLU A 90 15.48 -21.65 -18.24
C GLU A 90 15.16 -22.18 -19.64
N VAL A 91 15.87 -23.24 -20.08
CA VAL A 91 15.81 -23.91 -21.40
C VAL A 91 14.83 -25.07 -21.46
#